data_AF-A0AAP1EG85-F1
#
_entry.id   AF-A0AAP1EG85-F1
#
_cell.length_a   1.000
_cell.length_b   1.000
_cell.length_c   1.000
_cell.angle_alpha   90.00
_cell.angle_beta   90.00
_cell.angle_gamma   90.00
#
_symmetry.space_group_name_H-M   'P 1'
#
loop_
_entity.id
_entity.type
_entity.pdbx_description
1 polymer ?
#
loop_
_entity_poly.entity_id
_entity_poly.type
_entity_poly.pdbx_seq_one_letter_code
_entity_poly.pdbx_strand_id
1 'polypeptide(L)'
;MIPRIKKTICVLLVCFTMLSVMLGPGATEVLAASDVTVNVSAEKQVIRGFGGMNHPAWAGDLTAAQRETAFGNGQNQLGFSILRIHVDENRNNWYKEVETAKSAVKHGAIVFASPWNPPSDMVETFNRNGDTSAKRLKYNKYAAS
;
A
#
# COMPACT_ATOMS: atom_id res chain seq x y z
N MET A 1 28.78 72.45 21.92
CA MET A 1 29.18 71.09 22.37
C MET A 1 28.09 70.03 22.24
N ILE A 2 26.80 70.36 22.33
CA ILE A 2 25.65 69.43 22.27
C ILE A 2 25.49 68.63 20.94
N PRO A 3 25.73 69.18 19.72
CA PRO A 3 25.44 68.44 18.48
C PRO A 3 26.49 67.36 18.14
N ARG A 4 27.72 67.50 18.67
CA ARG A 4 28.83 66.57 18.41
C ARG A 4 28.65 65.28 19.22
N ILE A 5 28.15 65.40 20.45
CA ILE A 5 27.82 64.27 21.35
C ILE A 5 26.64 63.45 20.78
N LYS A 6 25.59 64.10 20.26
CA LYS A 6 24.45 63.42 19.61
C LYS A 6 24.87 62.59 18.40
N LYS A 7 25.80 63.10 17.57
CA LYS A 7 26.35 62.35 16.43
C LYS A 7 27.14 61.12 16.88
N THR A 8 27.99 61.25 17.90
CA THR A 8 28.76 60.12 18.43
C THR A 8 27.86 59.06 19.04
N ILE A 9 26.81 59.44 19.77
CA ILE A 9 25.82 58.50 20.32
C ILE A 9 25.06 57.78 19.19
N CYS A 10 24.60 58.49 18.16
CA CYS A 10 23.94 57.85 17.01
C CYS A 10 24.85 56.88 16.27
N VAL A 11 26.13 57.22 16.09
CA VAL A 11 27.11 56.32 15.44
C VAL A 11 27.34 55.07 16.27
N LEU A 12 27.51 55.21 17.61
CA LEU A 12 27.68 54.05 18.49
C LEU A 12 26.44 53.16 18.51
N LEU A 13 25.24 53.74 18.47
CA LEU A 13 23.98 52.99 18.47
C LEU A 13 23.78 52.21 17.17
N VAL A 14 24.16 52.79 16.02
CA VAL A 14 24.17 52.10 14.71
C VAL A 14 25.23 51.00 14.68
N CYS A 15 26.42 51.22 15.25
CA CYS A 15 27.43 50.17 15.37
C CYS A 15 26.96 49.02 16.25
N PHE A 16 26.28 49.30 17.37
CA PHE A 16 25.76 48.28 18.26
C PHE A 16 24.62 47.47 17.63
N THR A 17 23.70 48.12 16.88
CA THR A 17 22.63 47.40 16.18
C THR A 17 23.16 46.54 15.04
N MET A 18 24.17 47.02 14.29
CA MET A 18 24.82 46.23 13.24
C MET A 18 25.59 45.03 13.81
N LEU A 19 26.27 45.19 14.95
CA LEU A 19 27.00 44.11 15.60
C LEU A 19 26.06 43.00 16.13
N SER A 20 24.89 43.38 16.65
CA SER A 20 23.86 42.44 17.09
C SER A 20 23.25 41.61 15.95
N VAL A 21 23.24 42.14 14.71
CA VAL A 21 22.79 41.40 13.52
C VAL A 21 23.85 40.39 13.05
N MET A 22 25.14 40.69 13.24
CA MET A 22 26.25 39.80 12.87
C MET A 22 26.47 38.64 13.86
N LEU A 23 25.99 38.76 15.10
CA LEU A 23 26.04 37.71 16.14
C LEU A 23 24.70 36.99 16.35
N GLY A 24 23.73 37.16 15.45
CA GLY A 24 22.51 36.34 15.48
C GLY A 24 22.86 34.85 15.45
N PRO A 25 22.08 33.97 16.09
CA PRO A 25 22.35 32.53 16.04
C PRO A 25 22.42 32.09 14.58
N GLY A 26 23.61 31.66 14.15
CA GLY A 26 23.80 31.10 12.82
C GLY A 26 22.78 29.98 12.61
N ALA A 27 22.29 29.84 11.37
CA ALA A 27 21.39 28.75 11.03
C ALA A 27 22.00 27.44 11.56
N THR A 28 21.35 26.81 12.54
CA THR A 28 21.74 25.48 12.98
C THR A 28 21.42 24.56 11.82
N GLU A 29 22.45 24.17 11.06
CA GLU A 29 22.30 23.09 10.10
C GLU A 29 21.86 21.85 10.89
N VAL A 30 20.59 21.48 10.70
CA VAL A 30 20.05 20.25 11.26
C VAL A 30 20.68 19.11 10.46
N LEU A 31 21.79 18.57 10.98
CA LEU A 31 22.35 17.30 10.50
C LEU A 31 21.44 16.16 10.97
N ALA A 32 20.29 16.00 10.31
CA ALA A 32 19.43 14.82 10.47
C ALA A 32 19.88 13.67 9.54
N ALA A 33 21.18 13.44 9.45
CA ALA A 33 21.72 12.25 8.79
C ALA A 33 22.01 11.20 9.86
N SER A 34 21.07 10.27 10.06
CA SER A 34 21.38 9.01 10.76
C SER A 34 21.94 8.01 9.75
N ASP A 35 22.97 7.28 10.15
CA ASP A 35 23.58 6.25 9.31
C ASP A 35 22.61 5.08 9.06
N VAL A 36 22.59 4.56 7.83
CA VAL A 36 21.87 3.34 7.46
C VAL A 36 22.85 2.21 7.26
N THR A 37 22.74 1.15 8.08
CA THR A 37 23.55 -0.06 7.92
C THR A 37 22.73 -1.16 7.24
N VAL A 38 23.21 -1.66 6.09
CA VAL A 38 22.63 -2.81 5.38
C VAL A 38 23.59 -3.98 5.45
N ASN A 39 23.19 -5.07 6.12
CA ASN A 39 23.97 -6.31 6.19
C ASN A 39 23.41 -7.34 5.20
N VAL A 40 24.07 -7.48 4.04
CA VAL A 40 23.65 -8.39 2.97
C VAL A 40 23.87 -9.87 3.28
N SER A 41 24.62 -10.21 4.33
CA SER A 41 24.80 -11.59 4.80
C SER A 41 23.75 -12.01 5.83
N ALA A 42 22.96 -11.08 6.36
CA ALA A 42 21.91 -11.34 7.34
C ALA A 42 20.55 -11.55 6.66
N GLU A 43 20.41 -12.67 5.95
CA GLU A 43 19.17 -13.02 5.24
C GLU A 43 17.94 -13.07 6.17
N LYS A 44 16.77 -12.76 5.60
CA LYS A 44 15.45 -12.75 6.27
C LYS A 44 14.48 -13.64 5.47
N GLN A 45 13.24 -13.19 5.29
CA GLN A 45 12.25 -13.90 4.48
C GLN A 45 12.54 -13.81 2.99
N VAL A 46 12.21 -14.88 2.26
CA VAL A 46 12.12 -14.83 0.79
C VAL A 46 10.87 -14.04 0.40
N ILE A 47 11.05 -13.01 -0.43
CA ILE A 47 9.94 -12.24 -0.97
C ILE A 47 9.30 -13.04 -2.11
N ARG A 48 8.06 -13.51 -1.91
CA ARG A 48 7.31 -14.24 -2.94
C ARG A 48 6.90 -13.33 -4.10
N GLY A 49 6.49 -12.10 -3.80
CA GLY A 49 6.00 -11.16 -4.80
C GLY A 49 5.06 -10.12 -4.21
N PHE A 50 4.55 -9.26 -5.10
CA PHE A 50 3.57 -8.22 -4.79
C PHE A 50 2.41 -8.30 -5.79
N GLY A 51 1.25 -7.81 -5.40
CA GLY A 51 0.04 -8.07 -6.16
C GLY A 51 -1.20 -7.31 -5.71
N GLY A 52 -2.32 -7.66 -6.32
CA GLY A 52 -3.63 -7.06 -6.06
C GLY A 52 -4.78 -8.04 -6.23
N MET A 53 -6.00 -7.52 -6.03
CA MET A 53 -7.26 -8.26 -6.18
C MET A 53 -7.91 -7.95 -7.53
N ASN A 54 -8.45 -8.96 -8.21
CA ASN A 54 -9.47 -8.80 -9.24
C ASN A 54 -10.81 -9.34 -8.72
N HIS A 55 -11.89 -8.57 -8.85
CA HIS A 55 -13.23 -9.01 -8.44
C HIS A 55 -14.31 -8.54 -9.44
N PRO A 56 -14.40 -9.20 -10.61
CA PRO A 56 -15.22 -8.75 -11.73
C PRO A 56 -16.72 -8.73 -11.43
N ALA A 57 -17.19 -9.54 -10.47
CA ALA A 57 -18.59 -9.52 -10.04
C ALA A 57 -18.98 -8.26 -9.23
N TRP A 58 -18.02 -7.55 -8.62
CA TRP A 58 -18.30 -6.40 -7.74
C TRP A 58 -17.82 -5.07 -8.33
N ALA A 59 -16.63 -5.07 -8.94
CA ALA A 59 -15.97 -3.86 -9.40
C ALA A 59 -15.82 -3.78 -10.93
N GLY A 60 -16.24 -4.82 -11.66
CA GLY A 60 -15.88 -5.00 -13.06
C GLY A 60 -14.50 -5.63 -13.23
N ASP A 61 -14.28 -6.27 -14.39
CA ASP A 61 -13.01 -6.93 -14.69
C ASP A 61 -11.96 -5.92 -15.18
N LEU A 62 -10.68 -6.26 -15.00
CA LEU A 62 -9.61 -5.53 -15.67
C LEU A 62 -9.74 -5.68 -17.18
N THR A 63 -9.66 -4.55 -17.88
CA THR A 63 -9.51 -4.55 -19.34
C THR A 63 -8.16 -5.15 -19.76
N ALA A 64 -8.03 -5.55 -21.02
CA ALA A 64 -6.75 -6.07 -21.55
C ALA A 64 -5.58 -5.13 -21.28
N ALA A 65 -5.73 -3.83 -21.52
CA ALA A 65 -4.69 -2.83 -21.26
C ALA A 65 -4.33 -2.72 -19.77
N GLN A 66 -5.32 -2.77 -18.88
CA GLN A 66 -5.08 -2.73 -17.44
C GLN A 66 -4.34 -3.99 -16.94
N ARG A 67 -4.59 -5.16 -17.54
CA ARG A 67 -3.84 -6.39 -17.21
C ARG A 67 -2.37 -6.26 -17.61
N GLU A 68 -2.09 -5.70 -18.78
CA GLU A 68 -0.71 -5.42 -19.21
C GLU A 68 -0.03 -4.41 -18.28
N THR A 69 -0.73 -3.33 -17.87
CA THR A 69 -0.20 -2.39 -16.87
C THR A 69 0.04 -3.06 -15.52
N ALA A 70 -0.84 -3.96 -15.07
CA ALA A 70 -0.73 -4.60 -13.77
C ALA A 70 0.41 -5.62 -13.70
N PHE A 71 0.49 -6.53 -14.68
CA PHE A 71 1.40 -7.68 -14.60
C PHE A 71 2.67 -7.53 -15.45
N GLY A 72 2.71 -6.60 -16.39
CA GLY A 72 3.95 -6.26 -17.10
C GLY A 72 4.98 -5.61 -16.16
N ASN A 73 6.26 -5.70 -16.51
CA ASN A 73 7.37 -5.19 -15.71
C ASN A 73 8.27 -4.18 -16.47
N GLY A 74 7.70 -3.54 -17.49
CA GLY A 74 8.32 -2.46 -18.25
C GLY A 74 8.02 -1.08 -17.68
N GLN A 75 8.42 -0.05 -18.42
CA GLN A 75 8.16 1.34 -18.05
C GLN A 75 6.65 1.58 -17.86
N ASN A 76 6.27 2.23 -16.75
CA ASN A 76 4.88 2.53 -16.37
C ASN A 76 3.98 1.29 -16.16
N GLN A 77 4.56 0.13 -15.87
CA GLN A 77 3.85 -1.07 -15.44
C GLN A 77 4.18 -1.38 -13.98
N LEU A 78 3.28 -2.11 -13.29
CA LEU A 78 3.36 -2.32 -11.85
C LEU A 78 4.25 -3.49 -11.44
N GLY A 79 4.55 -4.42 -12.36
CA GLY A 79 5.38 -5.60 -12.07
C GLY A 79 4.74 -6.57 -11.08
N PHE A 80 3.40 -6.62 -10.99
CA PHE A 80 2.75 -7.54 -10.08
C PHE A 80 3.00 -9.00 -10.46
N SER A 81 3.40 -9.78 -9.48
CA SER A 81 3.70 -11.20 -9.58
C SER A 81 2.74 -12.08 -8.78
N ILE A 82 1.70 -11.49 -8.19
CA ILE A 82 0.64 -12.19 -7.47
C ILE A 82 -0.72 -11.60 -7.86
N LEU A 83 -1.67 -12.46 -8.20
CA LEU A 83 -3.08 -12.10 -8.35
C LEU A 83 -3.92 -12.84 -7.31
N ARG A 84 -4.75 -12.10 -6.57
CA ARG A 84 -5.83 -12.66 -5.77
C ARG A 84 -7.14 -12.59 -6.54
N ILE A 85 -7.89 -13.69 -6.58
CA ILE A 85 -9.27 -13.77 -7.11
C ILE A 85 -10.23 -14.26 -6.04
N HIS A 86 -11.54 -14.07 -6.25
CA HIS A 86 -12.56 -14.68 -5.39
C HIS A 86 -13.01 -16.03 -5.93
N VAL A 87 -13.41 -16.91 -5.01
CA VAL A 87 -14.19 -18.09 -5.37
C VAL A 87 -15.65 -17.75 -5.14
N ASP A 88 -16.39 -17.50 -6.23
CA ASP A 88 -17.81 -17.18 -6.17
C ASP A 88 -18.63 -18.35 -5.62
N GLU A 89 -19.62 -18.07 -4.79
CA GLU A 89 -20.56 -19.08 -4.27
C GLU A 89 -21.41 -19.71 -5.39
N ASN A 90 -21.58 -19.02 -6.51
CA ASN A 90 -22.23 -19.53 -7.71
C ASN A 90 -21.19 -19.88 -8.78
N ARG A 91 -21.02 -21.19 -9.04
CA ARG A 91 -20.08 -21.69 -10.05
C ARG A 91 -20.27 -21.12 -11.46
N ASN A 92 -21.48 -20.66 -11.79
CA ASN A 92 -21.77 -20.04 -13.07
C ASN A 92 -21.09 -18.68 -13.24
N ASN A 93 -20.51 -18.10 -12.17
CA ASN A 93 -19.73 -16.87 -12.26
C ASN A 93 -18.23 -17.11 -12.45
N TRP A 94 -17.71 -18.32 -12.25
CA TRP A 94 -16.26 -18.58 -12.21
C TRP A 94 -15.55 -18.26 -13.53
N TYR A 95 -16.26 -18.37 -14.66
CA TYR A 95 -15.68 -18.04 -15.98
C TYR A 95 -15.24 -16.58 -16.08
N LYS A 96 -15.77 -15.68 -15.24
CA LYS A 96 -15.46 -14.25 -15.25
C LYS A 96 -14.02 -13.95 -14.80
N GLU A 97 -13.41 -14.81 -13.99
CA GLU A 97 -12.03 -14.63 -13.52
C GLU A 97 -10.97 -15.01 -14.57
N VAL A 98 -11.36 -15.82 -15.56
CA VAL A 98 -10.43 -16.60 -16.37
C VAL A 98 -9.50 -15.72 -17.19
N GLU A 99 -10.01 -14.65 -17.79
CA GLU A 99 -9.21 -13.82 -18.70
C GLU A 99 -8.14 -13.01 -17.97
N THR A 100 -8.47 -12.42 -16.81
CA THR A 100 -7.49 -11.73 -15.96
C THR A 100 -6.50 -12.72 -15.34
N ALA A 101 -6.96 -13.89 -14.87
CA ALA A 101 -6.08 -14.91 -14.31
C ALA A 101 -5.09 -15.48 -15.34
N LYS A 102 -5.54 -15.76 -16.57
CA LYS A 102 -4.67 -16.21 -17.67
C LYS A 102 -3.63 -15.16 -18.03
N SER A 103 -4.01 -13.89 -18.09
CA SER A 103 -3.07 -12.80 -18.37
C SER A 103 -2.02 -12.67 -17.27
N ALA A 104 -2.41 -12.78 -16.00
CA ALA A 104 -1.47 -12.79 -14.88
C ALA A 104 -0.45 -13.94 -15.00
N VAL A 105 -0.92 -15.17 -15.23
CA VAL A 105 -0.05 -16.35 -15.41
C VAL A 105 0.88 -16.20 -16.61
N LYS A 106 0.39 -15.64 -17.74
CA LYS A 106 1.20 -15.37 -18.93
C LYS A 106 2.39 -14.44 -18.61
N HIS A 107 2.22 -13.51 -17.67
CA HIS A 107 3.26 -12.59 -17.21
C HIS A 107 4.13 -13.16 -16.07
N GLY A 108 3.92 -14.42 -15.69
CA GLY A 108 4.69 -15.08 -14.63
C GLY A 108 4.17 -14.85 -13.21
N ALA A 109 2.98 -14.24 -13.06
CA ALA A 109 2.36 -14.11 -11.76
C ALA A 109 1.75 -15.44 -11.29
N ILE A 110 1.75 -15.66 -9.98
CA ILE A 110 0.95 -16.72 -9.35
C ILE A 110 -0.48 -16.23 -9.10
N VAL A 111 -1.44 -17.15 -9.09
CA VAL A 111 -2.84 -16.85 -8.77
C VAL A 111 -3.24 -17.65 -7.53
N PHE A 112 -3.82 -16.98 -6.54
CA PHE A 112 -4.47 -17.65 -5.42
C PHE A 112 -5.91 -17.14 -5.26
N ALA A 113 -6.77 -18.00 -4.72
CA ALA A 113 -8.20 -17.72 -4.63
C ALA A 113 -8.67 -17.72 -3.17
N SER A 114 -9.64 -16.87 -2.85
CA SER A 114 -10.27 -16.83 -1.53
C SER A 114 -11.79 -16.90 -1.68
N PRO A 115 -12.48 -17.89 -1.07
CA PRO A 115 -13.93 -17.86 -0.95
C PRO A 115 -14.37 -16.85 0.13
N TRP A 116 -15.47 -16.15 -0.10
CA TRP A 116 -16.14 -15.35 0.95
C TRP A 116 -17.27 -16.13 1.60
N ASN A 117 -18.09 -16.80 0.78
CA ASN A 117 -19.21 -17.61 1.23
C ASN A 117 -19.17 -18.98 0.54
N PRO A 118 -19.63 -20.05 1.21
CA PRO A 118 -19.98 -21.30 0.54
C PRO A 118 -21.23 -21.13 -0.33
N PRO A 119 -21.47 -22.06 -1.28
CA PRO A 119 -22.76 -22.20 -1.96
C PRO A 119 -23.94 -22.31 -0.97
N SER A 120 -25.12 -21.81 -1.37
CA SER A 120 -26.30 -21.71 -0.50
C SER A 120 -26.82 -23.07 0.00
N ASP A 121 -26.59 -24.15 -0.74
CA ASP A 121 -26.92 -25.53 -0.35
C ASP A 121 -25.95 -26.11 0.70
N MET A 122 -24.80 -25.47 0.91
CA MET A 122 -23.77 -25.86 1.86
C MET A 122 -23.84 -25.11 3.21
N VAL A 123 -24.72 -24.13 3.36
CA VAL A 123 -24.88 -23.35 4.59
C VAL A 123 -26.12 -23.76 5.39
N GLU A 124 -26.07 -23.56 6.70
CA GLU A 124 -27.19 -23.72 7.64
C GLU A 124 -27.31 -22.48 8.53
N THR A 125 -28.51 -22.22 9.07
CA THR A 125 -28.71 -21.17 10.08
C THR A 125 -28.43 -21.70 11.48
N PHE A 126 -27.94 -20.83 12.36
CA PHE A 126 -27.72 -21.14 13.76
C PHE A 126 -27.93 -19.90 14.63
N ASN A 127 -28.09 -20.09 15.93
CA ASN A 127 -28.13 -18.97 16.88
C ASN A 127 -26.71 -18.49 17.20
N ARG A 128 -26.36 -17.28 16.74
CA ARG A 128 -25.12 -16.60 17.09
C ARG A 128 -25.43 -15.45 18.05
N ASN A 129 -25.30 -15.69 19.36
CA ASN A 129 -25.49 -14.67 20.40
C ASN A 129 -26.84 -13.93 20.30
N GLY A 130 -27.92 -14.65 20.00
CA GLY A 130 -29.28 -14.11 19.83
C GLY A 130 -29.70 -13.89 18.37
N ASP A 131 -28.76 -13.90 17.41
CA ASP A 131 -29.09 -13.86 15.99
C ASP A 131 -29.38 -15.27 15.46
N THR A 132 -30.66 -15.59 15.26
CA THR A 132 -31.12 -16.88 14.70
C THR A 132 -31.03 -16.95 13.17
N SER A 133 -30.66 -15.84 12.51
CA SER A 133 -30.49 -15.77 11.05
C SER A 133 -29.03 -15.96 10.61
N ALA A 134 -28.09 -15.96 11.57
CA ALA A 134 -26.68 -16.18 11.31
C ALA A 134 -26.45 -17.50 10.56
N LYS A 135 -25.57 -17.47 9.55
CA LYS A 135 -25.24 -18.62 8.72
C LYS A 135 -23.84 -19.15 9.02
N ARG A 136 -23.69 -20.46 8.92
CA ARG A 136 -22.39 -21.14 8.94
C ARG A 136 -22.35 -22.27 7.92
N LEU A 137 -21.15 -22.73 7.60
CA LEU A 137 -20.95 -23.92 6.77
C LEU A 137 -21.48 -25.17 7.50
N LYS A 138 -22.17 -26.05 6.78
CA LYS A 138 -22.56 -27.37 7.30
C LYS A 138 -21.30 -28.20 7.58
N TYR A 139 -21.25 -28.84 8.75
CA TYR A 139 -20.05 -29.52 9.26
C TYR A 139 -19.43 -30.54 8.29
N ASN A 140 -20.25 -31.19 7.45
CA ASN A 140 -19.82 -32.22 6.48
C ASN A 140 -19.75 -31.72 5.03
N LYS A 141 -19.71 -30.40 4.81
CA LYS A 141 -19.67 -29.79 3.47
C LYS A 141 -18.38 -28.99 3.31
N TYR A 142 -17.97 -28.79 2.05
CA TYR A 142 -16.76 -28.06 1.64
C TYR A 142 -15.45 -28.78 1.99
N ALA A 143 -15.18 -29.89 1.29
CA ALA A 143 -13.83 -30.44 1.18
C ALA A 143 -13.12 -29.76 0.00
N ALA A 144 -11.83 -29.41 0.16
CA ALA A 144 -10.96 -29.12 -0.96
C ALA A 144 -10.77 -30.42 -1.76
N SER A 145 -11.42 -30.50 -2.92
CA SER A 145 -11.19 -31.56 -3.91
C SER A 145 -9.83 -31.41 -4.56
#